data_AF-A0ABC9CHX9-F1
#
_entry.id   AF-A0ABC9CHX9-F1
#
_cell.length_a   1.000
_cell.length_b   1.000
_cell.length_c   1.000
_cell.angle_alpha   90.00
_cell.angle_beta   90.00
_cell.angle_gamma   90.00
#
_symmetry.space_group_name_H-M   'P 1'
#
loop_
_entity.id
_entity.type
_entity.pdbx_description
1 polymer ?
#
loop_
_entity_poly.entity_id
_entity_poly.type
_entity_poly.pdbx_seq_one_letter_code
_entity_poly.pdbx_strand_id
1 'polypeptide(L)'
;MADPSGRRPPHHPAVNDVLSTLANASAALDDVQRRLDLEFRASYPDNANPAKLVARVKRVQEEVAALKELCRDLLTQKQELIDRIHGSLVAQRGTTQRLLAASGLPPLSDADEAAHSSLNQVIDEWNAHVTPITGRLLCLVMLAGAWIHGGSGTRGDSACHACRGGLKERCQPNTLLHDHLVPWECWLVMKRLLRACQ
;
A
#
# COMPACT_ATOMS: atom_id res chain seq x y z
N MET A 1 32.76 37.03 60.09
CA MET A 1 33.85 36.22 59.52
C MET A 1 33.24 34.92 59.01
N ALA A 2 33.16 34.74 57.70
CA ALA A 2 32.58 33.55 57.06
C ALA A 2 33.72 32.57 56.74
N ASP A 3 33.55 31.30 57.13
CA ASP A 3 34.45 30.19 56.84
C ASP A 3 34.39 29.83 55.33
N PRO A 4 35.52 29.81 54.59
CA PRO A 4 35.52 29.58 53.14
C PRO A 4 35.58 28.09 52.76
N SER A 5 35.46 27.15 53.70
CA SER A 5 35.54 25.72 53.39
C SER A 5 34.20 25.17 52.89
N GLY A 6 33.86 25.49 51.64
CA GLY A 6 32.80 24.84 50.85
C GLY A 6 33.12 23.37 50.50
N ARG A 7 33.80 22.63 51.37
CA ARG A 7 34.05 21.19 51.18
C ARG A 7 32.78 20.44 51.50
N ARG A 8 32.17 19.86 50.47
CA ARG A 8 31.12 18.84 50.63
C ARG A 8 31.61 17.77 51.62
N PRO A 9 30.77 17.31 52.56
CA PRO A 9 31.13 16.23 53.48
C PRO A 9 31.67 15.03 52.70
N PRO A 10 32.73 14.34 53.18
CA PRO A 10 33.19 13.10 52.56
C PRO A 10 32.03 12.11 52.55
N HIS A 11 31.53 11.78 51.36
CA HIS A 11 30.50 10.77 51.22
C HIS A 11 31.04 9.41 51.67
N HIS A 12 30.18 8.57 52.24
CA HIS A 12 30.53 7.19 52.57
C HIS A 12 31.08 6.48 51.32
N PRO A 13 32.12 5.62 51.40
CA PRO A 13 32.76 5.00 50.24
C PRO A 13 31.77 4.35 49.26
N ALA A 14 30.77 3.61 49.77
CA ALA A 14 29.72 3.03 48.94
C ALA A 14 28.90 4.07 48.14
N VAL A 15 28.68 5.27 48.68
CA VAL A 15 28.00 6.38 47.98
C VAL A 15 28.93 6.96 46.91
N ASN A 16 30.24 7.05 47.18
CA ASN A 16 31.22 7.48 46.19
C ASN A 16 31.37 6.48 45.03
N ASP A 17 31.28 5.19 45.31
CA ASP A 17 31.29 4.12 44.31
C ASP A 17 30.04 4.18 43.42
N VAL A 18 28.87 4.44 44.01
CA VAL A 18 27.63 4.65 43.25
C VAL A 18 27.70 5.91 42.39
N LEU A 19 28.19 7.03 42.95
CA LEU A 19 28.33 8.29 42.21
C LEU A 19 29.31 8.16 41.04
N SER A 20 30.45 7.49 41.25
CA SER A 20 31.42 7.24 40.18
C SER A 20 30.88 6.27 39.12
N THR A 21 30.15 5.23 39.52
CA THR A 21 29.47 4.32 38.59
C THR A 21 28.43 5.05 37.75
N LEU A 22 27.62 5.92 38.36
CA LEU A 22 26.62 6.71 37.63
C LEU A 22 27.30 7.70 36.66
N ALA A 23 28.38 8.35 37.08
CA ALA A 23 29.15 9.25 36.22
C ALA A 23 29.78 8.53 35.02
N ASN A 24 30.27 7.30 35.24
CA ASN A 24 30.81 6.46 34.17
C ASN A 24 29.70 5.99 33.22
N ALA A 25 28.54 5.60 33.76
CA ALA A 25 27.39 5.22 32.95
C ALA A 25 26.86 6.39 32.11
N SER A 26 26.79 7.60 32.67
CA SER A 26 26.39 8.78 31.90
C SER A 26 27.36 9.09 30.77
N ALA A 27 28.68 9.04 31.05
CA ALA A 27 29.69 9.25 30.02
C ALA A 27 29.62 8.18 28.90
N ALA A 28 29.34 6.92 29.26
CA ALA A 28 29.15 5.85 28.29
C ALA A 28 27.89 6.05 27.44
N LEU A 29 26.78 6.51 28.03
CA LEU A 29 25.55 6.83 27.30
C LEU A 29 25.76 8.00 26.33
N ASP A 30 26.49 9.04 26.74
CA ASP A 30 26.84 10.17 25.88
C ASP A 30 27.70 9.72 24.68
N ASP A 31 28.63 8.79 24.90
CA ASP A 31 29.43 8.20 23.81
C ASP A 31 28.56 7.41 22.82
N VAL A 32 27.64 6.58 23.33
CA VAL A 32 26.69 5.82 22.50
C VAL A 32 25.81 6.76 21.69
N GLN A 33 25.26 7.81 22.32
CA GLN A 33 24.44 8.80 21.63
C GLN A 33 25.22 9.47 20.48
N ARG A 34 26.45 9.91 20.75
CA ARG A 34 27.31 10.53 19.74
C ARG A 34 27.60 9.58 18.56
N ARG A 35 27.84 8.30 18.83
CA ARG A 35 28.08 7.29 17.77
C ARG A 35 26.83 7.06 16.93
N LEU A 36 25.66 6.94 17.56
CA LEU A 36 24.40 6.81 16.84
C LEU A 36 24.12 8.02 15.95
N ASP A 37 24.38 9.24 16.43
CA ASP A 37 24.21 10.46 15.63
C ASP A 37 25.13 10.49 14.40
N LEU A 38 26.38 10.03 14.54
CA LEU A 38 27.32 9.91 13.42
C LEU A 38 26.87 8.85 12.41
N GLU A 39 26.47 7.67 12.88
CA GLU A 39 25.95 6.60 12.00
C GLU A 39 24.67 7.01 11.29
N PHE A 40 23.80 7.76 11.96
CA PHE A 40 22.56 8.27 11.39
C PHE A 40 22.84 9.29 10.29
N ARG A 41 23.74 10.26 10.53
CA ARG A 41 24.15 11.25 9.51
C ARG A 41 24.86 10.59 8.33
N ALA A 42 25.70 9.58 8.58
CA ALA A 42 26.37 8.82 7.53
C ALA A 42 25.41 7.98 6.69
N SER A 43 24.36 7.41 7.32
CA SER A 43 23.35 6.59 6.64
C SER A 43 22.35 7.42 5.83
N TYR A 44 22.12 8.68 6.23
CA TYR A 44 21.18 9.59 5.60
C TYR A 44 21.86 10.92 5.21
N PRO A 45 22.72 10.91 4.17
CA PRO A 45 23.22 12.15 3.59
C PRO A 45 22.04 12.95 2.99
N ASP A 46 22.15 14.29 3.00
CA ASP A 46 21.14 15.24 2.49
C ASP A 46 19.80 15.34 3.24
N ASN A 47 19.84 15.65 4.55
CA ASN A 47 18.67 16.10 5.32
C ASN A 47 17.45 15.16 5.23
N ALA A 48 17.68 13.89 4.85
CA ALA A 48 16.65 12.89 4.60
C ALA A 48 16.16 12.37 5.95
N ASN A 49 15.29 13.16 6.60
CA ASN A 49 14.66 12.77 7.84
C ASN A 49 13.68 11.62 7.58
N PRO A 50 13.90 10.41 8.12
CA PRO A 50 13.04 9.26 7.89
C PRO A 50 11.59 9.51 8.35
N ALA A 51 11.37 10.32 9.38
CA ALA A 51 10.02 10.69 9.80
C ALA A 51 9.30 11.54 8.74
N LYS A 52 10.02 12.47 8.08
CA LYS A 52 9.47 13.26 6.96
C LYS A 52 9.19 12.39 5.73
N LEU A 53 10.06 11.42 5.45
CA LEU A 53 9.84 10.46 4.36
C LEU A 53 8.61 9.60 4.61
N VAL A 54 8.47 9.05 5.82
CA VAL A 54 7.27 8.28 6.21
C VAL A 54 6.01 9.12 6.11
N ALA A 55 6.03 10.39 6.56
CA ALA A 55 4.89 11.29 6.43
C ALA A 55 4.51 11.53 4.95
N ARG A 56 5.50 11.74 4.07
CA ARG A 56 5.27 11.90 2.62
C ARG A 56 4.70 10.63 2.00
N VAL A 57 5.22 9.46 2.35
CA VAL A 57 4.73 8.17 1.86
C VAL A 57 3.28 7.94 2.29
N LYS A 58 2.94 8.22 3.56
CA LYS A 58 1.56 8.14 4.06
C LYS A 58 0.61 9.05 3.27
N ARG A 59 1.01 10.30 3.06
CA ARG A 59 0.23 11.25 2.26
C ARG A 59 0.01 10.75 0.82
N VAL A 60 1.06 10.28 0.15
CA VAL A 60 0.94 9.72 -1.20
C VAL A 60 0.02 8.50 -1.21
N GLN A 61 0.06 7.67 -0.17
CA GLN A 61 -0.82 6.51 -0.05
C GLN A 61 -2.30 6.92 0.08
N GLU A 62 -2.60 7.96 0.86
CA GLU A 62 -3.94 8.54 0.98
C GLU A 62 -4.42 9.15 -0.35
N GLU A 63 -3.57 9.94 -1.01
CA GLU A 63 -3.87 10.56 -2.31
C GLU A 63 -4.12 9.50 -3.40
N VAL A 64 -3.32 8.43 -3.43
CA VAL A 64 -3.52 7.30 -4.37
C VAL A 64 -4.81 6.54 -4.06
N ALA A 65 -5.18 6.38 -2.78
CA ALA A 65 -6.44 5.75 -2.42
C ALA A 65 -7.64 6.59 -2.88
N ALA A 66 -7.62 7.91 -2.64
CA ALA A 66 -8.64 8.82 -3.12
C ALA A 66 -8.75 8.82 -4.65
N LEU A 67 -7.61 8.87 -5.35
CA LEU A 67 -7.58 8.81 -6.81
C LEU A 67 -8.18 7.51 -7.36
N LYS A 68 -7.92 6.37 -6.70
CA LYS A 68 -8.50 5.09 -7.10
C LYS A 68 -10.02 5.08 -7.02
N GLU A 69 -10.60 5.63 -5.96
CA GLU A 69 -12.06 5.72 -5.84
C GLU A 69 -12.64 6.63 -6.92
N LEU A 70 -12.03 7.80 -7.16
CA LEU A 70 -12.45 8.69 -8.25
C LEU A 70 -12.39 8.02 -9.63
N CYS A 71 -11.32 7.25 -9.91
CA CYS A 71 -11.22 6.50 -11.15
C CYS A 71 -12.27 5.40 -11.26
N ARG A 72 -12.60 4.71 -10.16
CA ARG A 72 -13.68 3.70 -10.15
C ARG A 72 -15.02 4.34 -10.45
N ASP A 73 -15.36 5.43 -9.77
CA ASP A 73 -16.62 6.15 -9.99
C ASP A 73 -16.74 6.62 -11.45
N LEU A 74 -15.66 7.17 -12.01
CA LEU A 74 -15.62 7.59 -13.40
C LEU A 74 -15.82 6.42 -14.38
N LEU A 75 -15.17 5.27 -14.12
CA LEU A 75 -15.34 4.07 -14.94
C LEU A 75 -16.77 3.54 -14.85
N THR A 76 -17.39 3.54 -13.66
CA THR A 76 -18.80 3.17 -13.48
C THR A 76 -19.72 4.10 -14.26
N GLN A 77 -19.54 5.43 -14.15
CA GLN A 77 -20.35 6.40 -14.91
C GLN A 77 -20.20 6.23 -16.42
N LYS A 78 -18.97 5.96 -16.90
CA LYS A 78 -18.73 5.68 -18.31
C LYS A 78 -19.43 4.38 -18.75
N GLN A 79 -19.37 3.33 -17.94
CA GLN A 79 -20.06 2.07 -18.23
C GLN A 79 -21.57 2.27 -18.33
N GLU A 80 -22.18 2.96 -17.36
CA GLU A 80 -23.62 3.24 -17.41
C GLU A 80 -24.02 4.05 -18.63
N LEU A 81 -23.19 5.00 -19.08
CA LEU A 81 -23.45 5.76 -20.31
C LEU A 81 -23.40 4.86 -21.54
N ILE A 82 -22.39 3.98 -21.64
CA ILE A 82 -22.28 3.00 -22.72
C ILE A 82 -23.52 2.11 -22.75
N ASP A 83 -23.92 1.57 -21.60
CA ASP A 83 -25.07 0.68 -21.47
C ASP A 83 -26.37 1.39 -21.89
N ARG A 84 -26.56 2.66 -21.48
CA ARG A 84 -27.73 3.46 -21.88
C ARG A 84 -27.77 3.72 -23.38
N ILE A 85 -26.65 4.13 -23.98
CA ILE A 85 -26.57 4.43 -25.41
C ILE A 85 -26.78 3.15 -26.22
N HIS A 86 -26.11 2.07 -25.84
CA HIS A 86 -26.23 0.77 -26.51
C HIS A 86 -27.65 0.22 -26.42
N GLY A 87 -28.25 0.20 -25.23
CA GLY A 87 -29.63 -0.24 -25.03
C GLY A 87 -30.64 0.57 -25.85
N SER A 88 -30.47 1.90 -25.90
CA SER A 88 -31.30 2.78 -26.74
C SER A 88 -31.15 2.44 -28.23
N LEU A 89 -29.93 2.27 -28.71
CA LEU A 89 -29.66 1.94 -30.10
C LEU A 89 -30.25 0.58 -30.50
N VAL A 90 -30.12 -0.44 -29.65
CA VAL A 90 -30.72 -1.76 -29.87
C VAL A 90 -32.24 -1.67 -29.94
N ALA A 91 -32.87 -0.90 -29.04
CA ALA A 91 -34.32 -0.68 -29.05
C ALA A 91 -34.80 0.09 -30.29
N GLN A 92 -34.05 1.11 -30.72
CA GLN A 92 -34.33 1.87 -31.94
C GLN A 92 -34.21 0.97 -33.18
N ARG A 93 -33.12 0.21 -33.31
CA ARG A 93 -32.90 -0.75 -34.39
C ARG A 93 -34.04 -1.77 -34.47
N GLY A 94 -34.40 -2.38 -33.35
CA GLY A 94 -35.50 -3.35 -33.29
C GLY A 94 -36.88 -2.75 -33.63
N THR A 95 -37.10 -1.46 -33.35
CA THR A 95 -38.32 -0.76 -33.77
C THR A 95 -38.32 -0.47 -35.26
N THR A 96 -37.21 0.03 -35.82
CA THR A 96 -37.06 0.26 -37.25
C THR A 96 -37.23 -1.03 -38.04
N GLN A 97 -36.65 -2.14 -37.60
CA GLN A 97 -36.77 -3.43 -38.28
C GLN A 97 -38.21 -3.96 -38.28
N ARG A 98 -38.96 -3.77 -37.19
CA ARG A 98 -40.39 -4.11 -37.13
C ARG A 98 -41.23 -3.24 -38.09
N LEU A 99 -40.93 -1.94 -38.19
CA LEU A 99 -41.63 -1.03 -39.10
C LEU A 99 -41.35 -1.35 -40.57
N LEU A 100 -40.11 -1.69 -40.91
CA LEU A 100 -39.73 -2.15 -42.25
C LEU A 100 -40.52 -3.42 -42.61
N ALA A 101 -40.53 -4.41 -41.71
CA ALA A 101 -41.27 -5.65 -41.90
C ALA A 101 -42.78 -5.43 -42.07
N ALA A 102 -43.38 -4.58 -41.24
CA ALA A 102 -44.81 -4.23 -41.32
C ALA A 102 -45.17 -3.49 -42.62
N SER A 103 -44.22 -2.76 -43.20
CA SER A 103 -44.40 -1.99 -44.44
C SER A 103 -44.05 -2.79 -45.70
N GLY A 104 -43.61 -4.05 -45.57
CA GLY A 104 -43.14 -4.88 -46.67
C GLY A 104 -41.84 -4.38 -47.32
N LEU A 105 -41.09 -3.52 -46.62
CA LEU A 105 -39.81 -3.00 -47.07
C LEU A 105 -38.69 -4.01 -46.74
N PRO A 106 -37.59 -4.01 -47.52
CA PRO A 106 -36.44 -4.86 -47.22
C PRO A 106 -35.90 -4.57 -45.81
N PRO A 107 -35.32 -5.58 -45.14
CA PRO A 107 -34.68 -5.41 -43.85
C PRO A 107 -33.49 -4.45 -43.92
N LEU A 108 -32.95 -4.09 -42.76
CA LEU A 108 -31.72 -3.28 -42.64
C LEU A 108 -30.59 -3.86 -43.50
N SER A 109 -29.74 -2.98 -44.03
CA SER A 109 -28.69 -3.41 -44.97
C SER A 109 -27.61 -4.24 -44.30
N ASP A 110 -26.90 -5.06 -45.08
CA ASP A 110 -25.74 -5.82 -44.58
C ASP A 110 -24.65 -4.90 -44.01
N ALA A 111 -24.54 -3.68 -44.52
CA ALA A 111 -23.64 -2.66 -43.98
C ALA A 111 -24.05 -2.20 -42.57
N ASP A 112 -25.36 -2.05 -42.31
CA ASP A 112 -25.88 -1.71 -40.98
C ASP A 112 -25.68 -2.84 -39.97
N GLU A 113 -25.72 -4.09 -40.43
CA GLU A 113 -25.40 -5.27 -39.60
C GLU A 113 -23.90 -5.35 -39.28
N ALA A 114 -23.03 -5.13 -40.28
CA ALA A 114 -21.59 -5.07 -40.07
C ALA A 114 -21.19 -3.95 -39.09
N ALA A 115 -21.80 -2.77 -39.21
CA ALA A 115 -21.58 -1.66 -38.29
C ALA A 115 -22.01 -1.98 -36.85
N HIS A 116 -23.14 -2.66 -36.67
CA HIS A 116 -23.63 -3.06 -35.35
C HIS A 116 -22.78 -4.17 -34.71
N SER A 117 -22.34 -5.14 -35.51
CA SER A 117 -21.41 -6.18 -35.07
C SER A 117 -20.07 -5.58 -34.61
N SER A 118 -19.53 -4.61 -35.36
CA SER A 118 -18.32 -3.86 -34.98
C SER A 118 -18.51 -3.11 -33.66
N LEU A 119 -19.65 -2.45 -33.46
CA LEU A 119 -19.96 -1.78 -32.19
C LEU A 119 -19.99 -2.77 -31.02
N ASN A 120 -20.64 -3.93 -31.19
CA ASN A 120 -20.70 -4.96 -30.14
C ASN A 120 -19.29 -5.46 -29.79
N GLN A 121 -18.44 -5.68 -30.79
CA GLN A 121 -17.04 -6.09 -30.56
C GLN A 121 -16.27 -5.06 -29.73
N VAL A 122 -16.41 -3.76 -30.02
CA VAL A 122 -15.74 -2.69 -29.26
C VAL A 122 -16.27 -2.62 -27.82
N ILE A 123 -17.57 -2.84 -27.60
CA ILE A 123 -18.17 -2.88 -26.27
C ILE A 123 -17.68 -4.10 -25.48
N ASP A 124 -17.59 -5.26 -26.12
CA ASP A 124 -17.07 -6.48 -25.50
C ASP A 124 -15.60 -6.34 -25.11
N GLU A 125 -14.78 -5.72 -25.99
CA GLU A 125 -13.39 -5.40 -25.68
C GLU A 125 -13.28 -4.42 -24.51
N TRP A 126 -14.13 -3.39 -24.46
CA TRP A 126 -14.20 -2.48 -23.33
C TRP A 126 -14.56 -3.21 -22.03
N ASN A 127 -15.59 -4.06 -22.04
CA ASN A 127 -16.02 -4.85 -20.88
C ASN A 127 -14.90 -5.79 -20.40
N ALA A 128 -14.16 -6.41 -21.33
CA ALA A 128 -13.02 -7.26 -21.02
C ALA A 128 -11.89 -6.50 -20.29
N HIS A 129 -11.73 -5.18 -20.54
CA HIS A 129 -10.76 -4.35 -19.85
C HIS A 129 -11.24 -3.84 -18.48
N VAL A 130 -12.53 -3.54 -18.32
CA VAL A 130 -13.07 -3.00 -17.05
C VAL A 130 -13.25 -4.09 -15.99
N THR A 131 -13.66 -5.31 -16.37
CA THR A 131 -13.91 -6.43 -15.44
C THR A 131 -12.69 -6.90 -14.61
N PRO A 132 -11.46 -7.03 -15.16
CA PRO A 132 -10.29 -7.44 -14.39
C PRO A 132 -9.71 -6.35 -13.48
N ILE A 133 -10.04 -5.08 -13.70
CA ILE A 133 -9.59 -3.96 -12.85
C ILE A 133 -10.24 -4.05 -11.47
N THR A 134 -11.45 -4.60 -11.38
CA THR A 134 -12.15 -4.88 -10.12
C THR A 134 -11.53 -6.06 -9.35
N GLY A 135 -10.98 -7.07 -10.05
CA GLY A 135 -10.44 -8.29 -9.44
C GLY A 135 -8.94 -8.25 -9.08
N ARG A 136 -8.08 -7.69 -9.94
CA ARG A 136 -6.61 -7.65 -9.70
C ARG A 136 -6.19 -6.62 -8.65
N LEU A 137 -6.95 -5.53 -8.47
CA LEU A 137 -6.65 -4.52 -7.45
C LEU A 137 -6.88 -5.04 -6.02
N LEU A 138 -7.87 -5.91 -5.80
CA LEU A 138 -8.15 -6.50 -4.49
C LEU A 138 -6.96 -7.31 -3.94
N CYS A 139 -6.21 -7.99 -4.82
CA CYS A 139 -5.06 -8.80 -4.43
C CYS A 139 -3.86 -7.93 -3.98
N LEU A 140 -3.60 -6.83 -4.69
CA LEU A 140 -2.54 -5.87 -4.33
C LEU A 140 -2.87 -5.08 -3.06
N VAL A 141 -4.14 -4.73 -2.85
CA VAL A 141 -4.58 -4.04 -1.62
C VAL A 141 -4.56 -4.96 -0.40
N MET A 142 -4.93 -6.23 -0.53
CA MET A 142 -4.82 -7.19 0.59
C MET A 142 -3.37 -7.45 0.99
N LEU A 143 -2.44 -7.53 0.02
CA LEU A 143 -1.01 -7.69 0.30
C LEU A 143 -0.39 -6.43 0.94
N ALA A 144 -0.81 -5.23 0.54
CA ALA A 144 -0.31 -3.98 1.12
C ALA A 144 -0.94 -3.64 2.48
N GLY A 145 -2.23 -3.99 2.68
CA GLY A 145 -2.96 -3.74 3.93
C GLY A 145 -2.51 -4.65 5.08
N ALA A 146 -2.18 -5.91 4.79
CA ALA A 146 -1.67 -6.87 5.77
C ALA A 146 -0.29 -6.50 6.35
N TRP A 147 0.50 -5.68 5.64
CA TRP A 147 1.81 -5.21 6.08
C TRP A 147 1.76 -3.99 7.02
N ILE A 148 0.65 -3.25 7.07
CA ILE A 148 0.54 -1.99 7.82
C ILE A 148 -0.40 -2.11 9.03
N HIS A 149 -1.41 -2.99 8.99
CA HIS A 149 -2.29 -3.27 10.13
C HIS A 149 -1.83 -4.49 10.95
N GLY A 150 -0.61 -4.41 11.48
CA GLY A 150 -0.20 -5.31 12.57
C GLY A 150 -1.07 -5.04 13.80
N GLY A 151 -2.15 -5.80 13.96
CA GLY A 151 -3.02 -5.74 15.15
C GLY A 151 -4.51 -5.77 14.86
N SER A 152 -5.01 -6.83 14.22
CA SER A 152 -6.39 -7.25 14.42
C SER A 152 -6.48 -8.73 14.09
N GLY A 153 -6.55 -9.54 15.14
CA GLY A 153 -6.73 -10.97 15.02
C GLY A 153 -8.05 -11.30 14.34
N THR A 154 -7.99 -11.62 13.05
CA THR A 154 -8.96 -12.53 12.44
C THR A 154 -8.21 -13.78 12.01
N ARG A 155 -8.41 -14.80 12.86
CA ARG A 155 -8.17 -16.22 12.66
C ARG A 155 -8.10 -16.57 11.16
N GLY A 156 -6.89 -16.83 10.68
CA GLY A 156 -6.63 -17.20 9.31
C GLY A 156 -7.18 -18.59 9.02
N ASP A 157 -8.02 -18.70 7.98
CA ASP A 157 -8.33 -19.97 7.30
C ASP A 157 -8.75 -19.78 5.82
N SER A 158 -8.53 -18.60 5.23
CA SER A 158 -8.90 -18.35 3.82
C SER A 158 -7.74 -17.77 3.02
N ALA A 159 -6.60 -18.45 3.03
CA ALA A 159 -5.49 -18.14 2.15
C ALA A 159 -5.58 -18.95 0.85
N CYS A 160 -5.95 -18.26 -0.23
CA CYS A 160 -5.43 -18.42 -1.58
C CYS A 160 -5.22 -19.86 -2.12
N HIS A 161 -6.27 -20.45 -2.71
CA HIS A 161 -6.12 -21.59 -3.62
C HIS A 161 -5.85 -21.21 -5.10
N ALA A 162 -5.69 -19.93 -5.43
CA ALA A 162 -5.68 -19.45 -6.82
C ALA A 162 -4.30 -19.14 -7.44
N CYS A 163 -3.18 -19.37 -6.75
CA CYS A 163 -1.83 -19.22 -7.33
C CYS A 163 -1.16 -20.58 -7.54
N ARG A 164 -1.69 -21.39 -8.49
CA ARG A 164 -1.00 -22.60 -8.97
C ARG A 164 -0.21 -22.25 -10.22
N GLY A 165 1.07 -21.93 -10.05
CA GLY A 165 1.99 -21.71 -11.17
C GLY A 165 3.30 -21.05 -10.78
N GLY A 166 4.21 -21.79 -10.15
CA GLY A 166 5.65 -21.53 -10.26
C GLY A 166 6.28 -20.51 -9.32
N LEU A 167 6.42 -20.82 -8.04
CA LEU A 167 7.70 -20.72 -7.29
C LEU A 167 7.51 -21.41 -5.94
N LYS A 168 7.91 -22.68 -5.87
CA LYS A 168 7.82 -23.51 -4.68
C LYS A 168 9.15 -23.46 -3.93
N GLU A 169 9.48 -22.36 -3.26
CA GLU A 169 10.55 -22.38 -2.24
C GLU A 169 10.20 -21.52 -1.02
N ARG A 170 9.86 -22.23 0.06
CA ARG A 170 10.02 -21.90 1.49
C ARG A 170 9.45 -20.56 1.99
N CYS A 171 8.16 -20.57 2.33
CA CYS A 171 7.71 -19.96 3.58
C CYS A 171 7.32 -21.09 4.54
N GLN A 172 8.23 -21.48 5.44
CA GLN A 172 7.84 -22.28 6.60
C GLN A 172 7.14 -21.34 7.60
N PRO A 173 5.90 -21.64 8.03
CA PRO A 173 5.21 -20.87 9.04
C PRO A 173 5.46 -21.56 10.37
N ASN A 174 6.57 -21.27 11.05
CA ASN A 174 6.73 -21.56 12.48
C ASN A 174 8.08 -21.04 12.98
N THR A 175 8.12 -19.76 13.29
CA THR A 175 8.93 -19.28 14.41
C THR A 175 8.14 -18.16 15.08
N LEU A 176 7.57 -18.52 16.23
CA LEU A 176 7.01 -17.66 17.24
C LEU A 176 7.83 -16.37 17.37
N LEU A 177 7.26 -15.23 16.96
CA LEU A 177 7.73 -13.93 17.41
C LEU A 177 6.72 -13.37 18.39
N HIS A 178 7.12 -13.43 19.65
CA HIS A 178 6.60 -12.62 20.73
C HIS A 178 6.38 -11.17 20.28
N ASP A 179 5.25 -10.62 20.70
CA ASP A 179 4.97 -9.19 20.74
C ASP A 179 6.20 -8.42 21.27
N HIS A 180 6.50 -7.28 20.64
CA HIS A 180 7.69 -6.42 20.81
C HIS A 180 8.82 -6.61 19.80
N LEU A 181 8.52 -6.48 18.50
CA LEU A 181 9.56 -6.09 17.53
C LEU A 181 9.94 -4.62 17.72
N VAL A 182 11.19 -4.43 18.15
CA VAL A 182 11.80 -3.13 18.38
C VAL A 182 12.02 -2.42 17.03
N PRO A 183 11.88 -1.07 16.94
CA PRO A 183 11.94 -0.31 15.67
C PRO A 183 13.14 -0.57 14.74
N TRP A 184 14.25 -1.13 15.24
CA TRP A 184 15.44 -1.43 14.45
C TRP A 184 15.32 -2.72 13.59
N GLU A 185 14.46 -3.67 13.97
CA GLU A 185 14.19 -4.87 13.16
C GLU A 185 13.40 -4.51 11.89
N CYS A 186 12.41 -3.60 12.02
CA CYS A 186 11.70 -3.01 10.88
C CYS A 186 12.65 -2.24 9.95
N TRP A 187 13.69 -1.62 10.51
CA TRP A 187 14.72 -0.92 9.74
C TRP A 187 15.58 -1.88 8.91
N LEU A 188 15.95 -3.05 9.45
CA LEU A 188 16.67 -4.09 8.70
C LEU A 188 15.84 -4.63 7.53
N VAL A 189 14.53 -4.84 7.74
CA VAL A 189 13.61 -5.30 6.70
C VAL A 189 13.48 -4.24 5.59
N MET A 190 13.34 -2.97 5.95
CA MET A 190 13.28 -1.87 4.97
C MET A 190 14.59 -1.70 4.19
N LYS A 191 15.74 -1.91 4.84
CA LYS A 191 17.08 -1.86 4.20
C LYS A 191 17.37 -3.07 3.30
N ARG A 192 16.67 -4.19 3.48
CA ARG A 192 16.71 -5.34 2.57
C ARG A 192 15.79 -5.14 1.38
N LEU A 193 14.58 -4.61 1.59
CA LEU A 193 13.64 -4.30 0.52
C LEU A 193 14.16 -3.20 -0.42
N LEU A 194 14.78 -2.14 0.11
CA LEU A 194 15.38 -1.09 -0.73
C LEU A 194 16.51 -1.59 -1.63
N ARG A 195 17.25 -2.63 -1.19
CA ARG A 195 18.33 -3.25 -1.97
C ARG A 195 17.85 -4.25 -3.00
N ALA A 196 16.64 -4.80 -2.85
CA ALA A 196 16.03 -5.70 -3.82
C ALA A 196 15.31 -4.96 -4.96
N CYS A 197 15.11 -3.64 -4.83
CA CYS A 197 14.50 -2.78 -5.85
C CYS A 197 15.51 -1.97 -6.68
N GLN A 198 16.81 -2.14 -6.45
CA GLN A 198 17.89 -1.67 -7.33
C GLN A 198 18.43 -2.86 -8.14
#